data_AF-A0A954W232-F1
#
_entry.id   AF-A0A954W232-F1
#
_cell.length_a   1.000
_cell.length_b   1.000
_cell.length_c   1.000
_cell.angle_alpha   90.00
_cell.angle_beta   90.00
_cell.angle_gamma   90.00
#
_symmetry.space_group_name_H-M   'P 1'
#
loop_
_entity.id
_entity.type
_entity.pdbx_description
1 polymer ?
#
loop_
_entity_poly.entity_id
_entity_poly.type
_entity_poly.pdbx_seq_one_letter_code
_entity_poly.pdbx_strand_id
1 'polypeptide(L)'
;MPDALTRLQDWFDNHCNGDWEHSYGVRIETLDNPGWSLRIDLSGTEYSGRKLAMVENGISGAKRTWTAYYIENDQFCAAGG
;
A
#
# COMPACT_ATOMS: atom_id res chain seq x y z
N MET A 1 19.23 -2.55 7.10
CA MET A 1 18.16 -1.72 6.48
C MET A 1 16.95 -1.81 7.40
N PRO A 2 16.20 -0.72 7.62
CA PRO A 2 14.96 -0.76 8.39
C PRO A 2 14.01 -1.78 7.77
N ASP A 3 13.24 -2.47 8.60
CA ASP A 3 12.25 -3.44 8.13
C ASP A 3 11.08 -2.73 7.43
N ALA A 4 10.19 -3.51 6.81
CA ALA A 4 9.08 -2.96 6.03
C ALA A 4 8.13 -2.11 6.87
N LEU A 5 7.91 -2.46 8.14
CA LEU A 5 7.00 -1.73 9.01
C LEU A 5 7.64 -0.44 9.53
N THR A 6 8.95 -0.43 9.81
CA THR A 6 9.69 0.81 10.09
C THR A 6 9.61 1.76 8.89
N ARG A 7 9.82 1.26 7.67
CA ARG A 7 9.74 2.10 6.46
C ARG A 7 8.33 2.67 6.22
N LEU A 8 7.29 1.91 6.56
CA LEU A 8 5.90 2.38 6.47
C LEU A 8 5.61 3.47 7.53
N GLN A 9 6.12 3.31 8.75
CA GLN A 9 6.02 4.34 9.79
C GLN A 9 6.76 5.62 9.39
N ASP A 10 8.00 5.51 8.90
CA ASP A 10 8.77 6.65 8.43
C ASP A 10 8.05 7.35 7.25
N TRP A 11 7.48 6.58 6.33
CA TRP A 11 6.68 7.15 5.24
C TRP A 11 5.46 7.89 5.79
N PHE A 12 4.70 7.28 6.70
CA PHE A 12 3.51 7.89 7.28
C PHE A 12 3.84 9.20 8.00
N ASP A 13 4.88 9.21 8.84
CA ASP A 13 5.32 10.40 9.60
C ASP A 13 5.70 11.57 8.69
N ASN A 14 6.37 11.28 7.55
CA ASN A 14 6.76 12.32 6.59
C ASN A 14 5.59 12.98 5.85
N HIS A 15 4.41 12.33 5.82
CA HIS A 15 3.23 12.85 5.12
C HIS A 15 2.12 13.29 6.09
N CYS A 16 2.28 13.02 7.39
CA CYS A 16 1.42 13.51 8.46
C CYS A 16 1.76 14.99 8.70
N ASN A 17 1.02 15.90 8.07
CA ASN A 17 1.33 17.34 8.04
C ASN A 17 0.28 18.23 8.74
N GLY A 18 -0.64 17.63 9.48
CA GLY A 18 -1.74 18.29 10.19
C GLY A 18 -3.09 18.13 9.49
N ASP A 19 -3.09 17.96 8.16
CA ASP A 19 -4.31 17.95 7.34
C ASP A 19 -4.54 16.60 6.65
N TRP A 20 -3.47 15.91 6.26
CA TRP A 20 -3.55 14.68 5.47
C TRP A 20 -4.19 13.54 6.27
N GLU A 21 -3.74 13.34 7.51
CA GLU A 21 -4.17 12.31 8.44
C GLU A 21 -5.67 12.35 8.82
N HIS A 22 -6.34 13.48 8.60
CA HIS A 22 -7.77 13.63 8.89
C HIS A 22 -8.66 13.15 7.73
N SER A 23 -8.12 13.07 6.52
CA SER A 23 -8.87 12.76 5.29
C SER A 23 -8.34 11.53 4.54
N TYR A 24 -7.12 11.10 4.85
CA TYR A 24 -6.36 10.10 4.13
C TYR A 24 -5.65 9.17 5.11
N GLY A 25 -5.16 8.03 4.63
CA GLY A 25 -4.40 7.16 5.52
C GLY A 25 -3.85 5.88 4.92
N VAL A 26 -3.45 4.99 5.83
CA VAL A 26 -2.97 3.64 5.54
C VAL A 26 -3.97 2.64 6.10
N ARG A 27 -4.48 1.75 5.26
CA ARG A 27 -5.44 0.71 5.63
C ARG A 27 -4.89 -0.67 5.30
N ILE A 28 -4.86 -1.56 6.30
CA ILE A 28 -4.47 -2.97 6.13
C ILE A 28 -5.65 -3.85 6.52
N GLU A 29 -6.04 -4.77 5.65
CA GLU A 29 -7.19 -5.66 5.84
C GLU A 29 -6.87 -7.09 5.43
N THR A 30 -7.63 -8.05 5.95
CA THR A 30 -7.58 -9.44 5.49
C THR A 30 -8.38 -9.62 4.19
N LEU A 31 -7.94 -10.56 3.35
CA LEU A 31 -8.70 -11.03 2.19
C LEU A 31 -9.39 -12.37 2.50
N ASP A 32 -10.48 -12.69 1.78
CA ASP A 32 -11.29 -13.91 1.98
C ASP A 32 -10.54 -15.22 1.68
N ASN A 33 -9.45 -15.17 0.91
CA ASN A 33 -8.54 -16.28 0.66
C ASN A 33 -7.17 -15.89 1.26
N PRO A 34 -6.48 -16.71 2.07
CA PRO A 34 -5.46 -16.26 3.00
C PRO A 34 -4.54 -15.20 2.40
N GLY A 35 -4.61 -13.99 2.95
CA GLY A 35 -3.93 -12.86 2.37
C GLY A 35 -4.30 -11.57 3.08
N TRP A 36 -3.55 -10.54 2.73
CA TRP A 36 -3.74 -9.19 3.21
C TRP A 36 -3.88 -8.25 2.02
N SER A 37 -4.52 -7.12 2.25
CA SER A 37 -4.50 -5.96 1.36
C SER A 37 -4.01 -4.74 2.13
N LEU A 38 -3.36 -3.84 1.40
CA LEU A 38 -2.86 -2.55 1.84
C LEU A 38 -3.39 -1.50 0.87
N ARG A 39 -3.99 -0.44 1.40
CA ARG A 39 -4.29 0.77 0.64
C ARG A 39 -3.65 1.97 1.32
N ILE A 40 -2.98 2.80 0.54
CA ILE A 40 -2.35 4.03 0.98
C ILE A 40 -2.85 5.15 0.08
N ASP A 41 -3.50 6.16 0.65
CA ASP A 41 -3.89 7.36 -0.10
C ASP A 41 -2.63 8.14 -0.55
N LEU A 42 -2.60 8.55 -1.80
CA LEU A 42 -1.51 9.36 -2.35
C LEU A 42 -1.93 10.83 -2.55
N SER A 43 -3.22 11.13 -2.44
CA SER A 43 -3.73 12.49 -2.49
C SER A 43 -3.07 13.36 -1.43
N GLY A 44 -2.66 14.57 -1.82
CA GLY A 44 -1.93 15.48 -0.94
C GLY A 44 -0.45 15.14 -0.71
N THR A 45 0.07 14.06 -1.33
CA THR A 45 1.50 13.71 -1.33
C THR A 45 2.16 14.03 -2.68
N GLU A 46 3.49 13.97 -2.77
CA GLU A 46 4.23 14.09 -4.04
C GLU A 46 4.00 12.92 -5.02
N TYR A 47 3.24 11.90 -4.60
CA TYR A 47 2.85 10.77 -5.43
C TYR A 47 1.46 10.94 -6.05
N SER A 48 0.74 12.02 -5.71
CA SER A 48 -0.59 12.28 -6.28
C SER A 48 -0.52 12.38 -7.81
N GLY A 49 -1.48 11.75 -8.48
CA GLY A 49 -1.59 11.69 -9.94
C GLY A 49 -0.62 10.73 -10.63
N ARG A 50 0.24 10.01 -9.89
CA ARG A 50 1.09 8.98 -10.47
C ARG A 50 0.25 7.80 -10.96
N LYS A 51 0.79 7.11 -11.97
CA LYS A 51 0.18 5.92 -12.55
C LYS A 51 1.13 4.75 -12.45
N LEU A 52 0.61 3.62 -12.02
CA LEU A 52 1.32 2.37 -11.98
C LEU A 52 0.34 1.26 -12.36
N ALA A 53 0.55 0.68 -13.54
CA ALA A 53 -0.19 -0.50 -13.95
C ALA A 53 0.11 -1.68 -13.01
N MET A 54 -0.80 -2.64 -12.95
CA MET A 54 -0.68 -3.78 -12.05
C MET A 54 0.61 -4.56 -12.29
N VAL A 55 1.36 -4.73 -11.21
CA VAL A 55 2.55 -5.57 -11.14
C VAL A 55 2.24 -6.74 -10.24
N GLU A 56 2.39 -7.96 -10.76
CA GLU A 56 2.21 -9.20 -10.03
C GLU A 56 3.56 -9.90 -9.88
N ASN A 57 3.85 -10.37 -8.68
CA ASN A 57 5.02 -11.19 -8.38
C ASN A 57 4.55 -12.49 -7.72
N GLY A 58 5.24 -13.59 -8.04
CA GLY A 58 5.01 -14.87 -7.40
C GLY A 58 4.10 -15.84 -8.13
N ILE A 59 3.80 -16.95 -7.46
CA ILE A 59 2.95 -18.03 -7.96
C ILE A 59 1.68 -18.08 -7.10
N SER A 60 0.52 -17.93 -7.73
CA SER A 60 -0.78 -18.11 -7.07
C SER A 60 -0.95 -19.58 -6.62
N GLY A 61 -1.32 -19.80 -5.35
CA GLY A 61 -1.60 -21.12 -4.79
C GLY A 61 -0.50 -21.77 -3.93
N ALA A 62 0.70 -21.17 -3.86
CA ALA A 62 1.69 -21.51 -2.83
C ALA A 62 1.59 -20.52 -1.65
N LYS A 63 1.84 -20.97 -0.41
CA LYS A 63 1.76 -20.10 0.77
C LYS A 63 2.87 -19.04 0.71
N ARG A 64 2.52 -17.77 0.95
CA ARG A 64 3.45 -16.62 1.09
C ARG A 64 4.27 -16.30 -0.15
N THR A 65 3.78 -16.65 -1.34
CA THR A 65 4.57 -16.49 -2.56
C THR A 65 4.09 -15.36 -3.45
N TRP A 66 2.86 -14.85 -3.30
CA TRP A 66 2.31 -13.89 -4.24
C TRP A 66 2.15 -12.50 -3.65
N THR A 67 2.40 -11.49 -4.48
CA THR A 67 2.08 -10.09 -4.21
C THR A 67 1.61 -9.42 -5.49
N ALA A 68 0.63 -8.55 -5.40
CA ALA A 68 0.26 -7.65 -6.47
C ALA A 68 0.25 -6.22 -5.94
N TYR A 69 0.65 -5.24 -6.75
CA TYR A 69 0.49 -3.83 -6.41
C TYR A 69 0.29 -2.96 -7.65
N TYR A 70 -0.41 -1.84 -7.46
CA TYR A 70 -0.79 -0.91 -8.50
C TYR A 70 -1.18 0.46 -7.90
N ILE A 71 -1.37 1.46 -8.75
CA ILE A 71 -1.99 2.73 -8.34
C ILE A 71 -3.29 2.91 -9.10
N GLU A 72 -4.38 3.12 -8.36
CA GLU A 72 -5.72 3.39 -8.89
C GLU A 72 -6.41 4.42 -8.00
N ASN A 73 -7.16 5.36 -8.61
CA ASN A 73 -7.91 6.40 -7.88
C ASN A 73 -7.07 7.19 -6.85
N ASP A 74 -5.81 7.47 -7.20
CA ASP A 74 -4.86 8.16 -6.33
C ASP A 74 -4.53 7.40 -5.02
N GLN A 75 -4.65 6.07 -5.05
CA GLN A 75 -4.28 5.19 -3.96
C GLN A 75 -3.26 4.16 -4.45
N PHE A 76 -2.22 3.93 -3.65
CA PHE A 76 -1.37 2.76 -3.80
C PHE A 76 -2.07 1.56 -3.20
N CYS A 77 -2.37 0.58 -4.03
CA CYS A 77 -3.04 -0.66 -3.67
C CYS A 77 -2.03 -1.80 -3.72
N ALA A 78 -2.00 -2.63 -2.68
CA ALA A 78 -1.23 -3.86 -2.67
C ALA A 78 -2.01 -4.99 -2.03
N ALA A 79 -1.71 -6.22 -2.44
CA ALA A 79 -2.25 -7.43 -1.86
C ALA A 79 -1.19 -8.54 -1.89
N GLY A 80 -1.27 -9.50 -0.98
CA GLY A 80 -0.38 -10.65 -0.97
C GLY A 80 -0.81 -11.74 -0.01
N GLY A 81 -0.20 -12.92 -0.12
CA GLY A 81 -0.55 -14.10 0.68
C GLY A 81 0.33 -15.31 0.48
#